data_AF-V5GF50-F1
#
_entry.id   AF-V5GF50-F1
#
_cell.length_a   1.000
_cell.length_b   1.000
_cell.length_c   1.000
_cell.angle_alpha   90.00
_cell.angle_beta   90.00
_cell.angle_gamma   90.00
#
_symmetry.space_group_name_H-M   'P 1'
#
loop_
_entity.id
_entity.type
_entity.pdbx_description
1 polymer ?
#
loop_
_entity_poly.entity_id
_entity_poly.type
_entity_poly.pdbx_seq_one_letter_code
_entity_poly.pdbx_strand_id
1 'polypeptide(L)'
;MHDTRSTLQCAPAFLFADSTATLTFGAASRRLLAEVMEQTGRRAAETLSQLNRWQAMAVDLSVLLRGVRHRQLDMLAFFLKAKEDAMELQLTRSRSEDTGDAQQLELLASEVNAWDSVLTELGRAVVEALGDLSSKHFSQQLLQLVLSSVVRLLAMAFPRELNDTWPERVQLRKRMSVVLAGHLGKLRCQIHHGSVLAAAVPELKDAAQADASEWDKLTEKELMLRCVHQGNIPEGQYHLLRRRVGSVEPLLSTFQEVALREALRRLREDDFPEAERLLTNVGFFARVKMRELLLLSRDRRIRRVLRRELVRMAVLTEADSSLLDKVAAIEECFPQEDVGQASWLASQKRVQRRLVSPQASELAVAVLKPAELPPRQAP
;
A
#
# COMPACT_ATOMS: atom_id res chain seq x y z
N MET A 1 28.52 -36.03 10.46
CA MET A 1 27.71 -35.76 11.66
C MET A 1 26.32 -35.36 11.20
N HIS A 2 25.33 -36.18 11.56
CA HIS A 2 23.96 -36.05 11.10
C HIS A 2 23.27 -34.88 11.81
N ASP A 3 22.72 -33.96 11.04
CA ASP A 3 21.90 -32.87 11.54
C ASP A 3 20.51 -33.43 11.91
N THR A 4 20.30 -33.62 13.21
CA THR A 4 19.13 -34.29 13.80
C THR A 4 17.95 -33.35 14.02
N ARG A 5 17.95 -32.16 13.42
CA ARG A 5 16.84 -31.19 13.47
C ARG A 5 15.90 -31.21 12.27
N SER A 6 16.10 -32.13 11.31
CA SER A 6 15.22 -32.31 10.13
C SER A 6 14.02 -33.23 10.38
N THR A 7 13.76 -33.63 11.63
CA THR A 7 12.73 -34.61 12.01
C THR A 7 11.31 -34.04 12.15
N LEU A 8 11.06 -32.82 11.67
CA LEU A 8 9.69 -32.34 11.48
C LEU A 8 9.16 -32.84 10.13
N GLN A 9 8.40 -33.94 10.18
CA GLN A 9 7.33 -34.34 9.26
C GLN A 9 7.72 -35.01 7.92
N CYS A 10 8.22 -36.25 7.97
CA CYS A 10 8.09 -37.19 6.84
C CYS A 10 6.66 -37.74 6.78
N ALA A 11 5.70 -36.94 6.28
CA ALA A 11 4.35 -37.41 6.02
C ALA A 11 4.34 -38.42 4.84
N PRO A 12 3.49 -39.46 4.87
CA PRO A 12 3.30 -40.33 3.73
C PRO A 12 2.86 -39.54 2.49
N ALA A 13 3.45 -39.83 1.35
CA ALA A 13 3.12 -39.19 0.07
C ALA A 13 2.52 -40.22 -0.89
N PHE A 14 1.36 -39.92 -1.46
CA PHE A 14 0.74 -40.71 -2.52
C PHE A 14 1.20 -40.19 -3.88
N LEU A 15 1.86 -41.05 -4.65
CA LEU A 15 2.19 -40.85 -6.05
C LEU A 15 1.12 -41.51 -6.90
N PHE A 16 0.62 -40.82 -7.93
CA PHE A 16 -0.44 -41.33 -8.79
C PHE A 16 0.06 -41.41 -10.23
N ALA A 17 -0.01 -42.59 -10.85
CA ALA A 17 0.30 -42.81 -12.26
C ALA A 17 -0.62 -43.92 -12.80
N ASP A 18 -1.21 -43.73 -13.98
CA ASP A 18 -2.00 -44.76 -14.68
C ASP A 18 -3.06 -45.47 -13.80
N SER A 19 -3.78 -44.71 -12.98
CA SER A 19 -4.79 -45.22 -12.02
C SER A 19 -4.23 -46.05 -10.86
N THR A 20 -2.91 -46.08 -10.68
CA THR A 20 -2.23 -46.69 -9.53
C THR A 20 -1.78 -45.62 -8.54
N ALA A 21 -1.98 -45.88 -7.25
CA ALA A 21 -1.50 -45.02 -6.16
C ALA A 21 -0.38 -45.74 -5.40
N THR A 22 0.83 -45.18 -5.42
CA THR A 22 1.98 -45.70 -4.68
C THR A 22 2.22 -44.86 -3.44
N LEU A 23 2.20 -45.51 -2.26
CA LEU A 23 2.50 -44.89 -0.99
C LEU A 23 4.02 -44.84 -0.78
N THR A 24 4.58 -43.64 -0.62
CA THR A 24 6.00 -43.45 -0.35
C THR A 24 6.23 -42.87 1.04
N PHE A 25 7.25 -43.38 1.74
CA PHE A 25 7.65 -42.95 3.07
C PHE A 25 9.04 -42.33 3.02
N GLY A 26 9.30 -41.33 3.87
CA GLY A 26 10.63 -40.74 4.01
C GLY A 26 11.07 -39.79 2.89
N ALA A 27 10.25 -39.60 1.85
CA ALA A 27 10.45 -38.53 0.88
C ALA A 27 9.98 -37.21 1.50
N ALA A 28 10.87 -36.23 1.64
CA ALA A 28 10.45 -34.87 1.97
C ALA A 28 9.54 -34.38 0.83
N SER A 29 8.26 -34.09 1.12
CA SER A 29 7.26 -33.64 0.15
C SER A 29 7.77 -32.49 -0.74
N ARG A 30 8.64 -31.64 -0.18
CA ARG A 30 9.34 -30.54 -0.85
C ARG A 30 10.30 -31.00 -1.97
N ARG A 31 11.10 -32.04 -1.73
CA ARG A 31 12.06 -32.58 -2.71
C ARG A 31 11.34 -33.31 -3.84
N LEU A 32 10.31 -34.07 -3.49
CA LEU A 32 9.49 -34.81 -4.46
C LEU A 32 8.78 -33.84 -5.42
N LEU A 33 8.21 -32.75 -4.92
CA LEU A 33 7.62 -31.71 -5.78
C LEU A 33 8.66 -31.09 -6.75
N ALA A 34 9.85 -30.78 -6.26
CA ALA A 34 10.92 -30.21 -7.09
C ALA A 34 11.33 -31.15 -8.24
N GLU A 35 11.48 -32.45 -7.95
CA GLU A 35 11.83 -33.48 -8.94
C GLU A 35 10.68 -33.71 -9.94
N VAL A 36 9.43 -33.76 -9.47
CA VAL A 36 8.23 -33.89 -10.33
C VAL A 36 8.09 -32.68 -11.25
N MET A 37 8.28 -31.46 -10.72
CA MET A 37 8.26 -30.23 -11.52
C MET A 37 9.31 -30.23 -12.63
N GLU A 38 10.52 -30.71 -12.33
CA GLU A 38 11.63 -30.76 -13.29
C GLU A 38 11.41 -31.79 -14.39
N GLN A 39 10.86 -32.97 -14.05
CA GLN A 39 10.74 -34.09 -14.98
C GLN A 39 9.42 -34.10 -15.76
N THR A 40 8.32 -33.72 -15.11
CA THR A 40 6.95 -33.86 -15.64
C THR A 40 6.20 -32.53 -15.78
N GLY A 41 6.79 -31.44 -15.29
CA GLY A 41 6.25 -30.10 -15.42
C GLY A 41 5.23 -29.71 -14.34
N ARG A 42 4.77 -28.46 -14.44
CA ARG A 42 3.95 -27.79 -13.43
C ARG A 42 2.62 -28.48 -13.12
N ARG A 43 1.90 -28.95 -14.13
CA ARG A 43 0.55 -29.55 -13.96
C ARG A 43 0.58 -30.81 -13.11
N ALA A 44 1.60 -31.64 -13.29
CA ALA A 44 1.79 -32.86 -12.52
C ALA A 44 2.10 -32.54 -11.04
N ALA A 45 2.96 -31.55 -10.80
CA ALA A 45 3.28 -31.11 -9.44
C ALA A 45 2.07 -30.45 -8.73
N GLU A 46 1.27 -29.65 -9.44
CA GLU A 46 0.02 -29.09 -8.91
C GLU A 46 -0.97 -30.18 -8.52
N THR A 47 -1.19 -31.15 -9.40
CA THR A 47 -2.11 -32.28 -9.17
C THR A 47 -1.64 -33.10 -7.97
N LEU A 48 -0.35 -33.41 -7.90
CA LEU A 48 0.25 -34.17 -6.81
C LEU A 48 0.19 -33.41 -5.46
N SER A 49 0.39 -32.09 -5.47
CA SER A 49 0.22 -31.24 -4.30
C SER A 49 -1.24 -31.20 -3.82
N GLN A 50 -2.20 -31.06 -4.73
CA GLN A 50 -3.62 -31.05 -4.41
C GLN A 50 -4.09 -32.38 -3.81
N LEU A 51 -3.72 -33.51 -4.44
CA LEU A 51 -4.10 -34.85 -3.99
C LEU A 51 -3.58 -35.16 -2.59
N ASN A 52 -2.39 -34.68 -2.25
CA ASN A 52 -1.79 -34.87 -0.92
C ASN A 52 -2.12 -33.74 0.07
N ARG A 53 -2.97 -32.77 -0.31
CA ARG A 53 -3.31 -31.57 0.48
C ARG A 53 -2.06 -30.81 0.96
N TRP A 54 -1.00 -30.79 0.15
CA TRP A 54 0.23 -30.03 0.40
C TRP A 54 0.10 -28.54 0.09
N GLN A 55 -1.14 -28.05 -0.03
CA GLN A 55 -1.52 -26.70 -0.47
C GLN A 55 -0.92 -25.57 0.39
N ALA A 56 -0.31 -25.89 1.54
CA ALA A 56 0.37 -24.94 2.43
C ALA A 56 1.87 -25.24 2.64
N MET A 57 2.49 -26.07 1.80
CA MET A 57 3.91 -26.39 1.97
C MET A 57 4.79 -25.30 1.37
N ALA A 58 5.62 -24.70 2.24
CA ALA A 58 6.71 -23.82 1.86
C ALA A 58 7.57 -24.50 0.79
N VAL A 59 7.40 -24.08 -0.47
CA VAL A 59 8.31 -24.44 -1.54
C VAL A 59 9.68 -23.89 -1.15
N ASP A 60 10.68 -24.76 -1.14
CA ASP A 60 12.02 -24.42 -0.67
C ASP A 60 12.68 -23.44 -1.64
N LEU A 61 13.53 -22.56 -1.11
CA LEU A 61 14.34 -21.63 -1.89
C LEU A 61 15.19 -22.36 -2.94
N SER A 62 15.50 -23.64 -2.71
CA SER A 62 16.16 -24.50 -3.69
C SER A 62 15.38 -24.66 -5.01
N VAL A 63 14.04 -24.63 -5.00
CA VAL A 63 13.21 -24.66 -6.22
C VAL A 63 13.33 -23.36 -6.99
N LEU A 64 13.35 -22.23 -6.28
CA LEU A 64 13.61 -20.92 -6.88
C LEU A 64 14.98 -20.89 -7.55
N LEU A 65 16.02 -21.29 -6.83
CA LEU A 65 17.40 -21.38 -7.31
C LEU A 65 17.52 -22.27 -8.56
N ARG A 66 16.83 -23.42 -8.57
CA ARG A 66 16.80 -24.33 -9.72
C ARG A 66 16.08 -23.67 -10.91
N GLY A 67 14.92 -23.07 -10.68
CA GLY A 67 14.17 -22.37 -11.72
C GLY A 67 14.98 -21.24 -12.36
N VAL A 68 15.73 -20.47 -11.55
CA VAL A 68 16.65 -19.44 -12.03
C VAL A 68 17.78 -20.06 -12.85
N ARG A 69 18.46 -21.08 -12.30
CA ARG A 69 19.61 -21.74 -12.94
C ARG A 69 19.27 -22.34 -14.30
N HIS A 70 18.10 -22.96 -14.42
CA HIS A 70 17.65 -23.60 -15.66
C HIS A 70 16.76 -22.71 -16.53
N ARG A 71 16.57 -21.44 -16.15
CA ARG A 71 15.73 -20.47 -16.87
C ARG A 71 14.28 -20.95 -17.09
N GLN A 72 13.74 -21.69 -16.13
CA GLN A 72 12.41 -22.31 -16.19
C GLN A 72 11.37 -21.39 -15.54
N LEU A 73 10.76 -20.51 -16.34
CA LEU A 73 9.77 -19.54 -15.86
C LEU A 73 8.54 -20.18 -15.22
N ASP A 74 8.09 -21.34 -15.72
CA ASP A 74 6.94 -22.04 -15.14
C ASP A 74 7.20 -22.52 -13.71
N MET A 75 8.44 -22.90 -13.41
CA MET A 75 8.88 -23.30 -12.08
C MET A 75 8.89 -22.09 -11.13
N LEU A 76 9.38 -20.95 -11.62
CA LEU A 76 9.40 -19.69 -10.87
C LEU A 76 8.00 -19.16 -10.62
N ALA A 77 7.10 -19.24 -11.61
CA ALA A 77 5.72 -18.81 -11.50
C ALA A 77 4.94 -19.67 -10.50
N PHE A 78 5.14 -20.99 -10.52
CA PHE A 78 4.56 -21.89 -9.52
C PHE A 78 5.09 -21.59 -8.12
N PHE A 79 6.41 -21.42 -7.96
CA PHE A 79 7.02 -21.08 -6.67
C PHE A 79 6.41 -19.80 -6.09
N LEU A 80 6.37 -18.73 -6.89
CA LEU A 80 5.85 -17.43 -6.47
C LEU A 80 4.37 -17.52 -6.10
N LYS A 81 3.56 -18.23 -6.91
CA LYS A 81 2.14 -18.41 -6.62
C LYS A 81 1.92 -19.17 -5.31
N ALA A 82 2.63 -20.29 -5.09
CA ALA A 82 2.54 -21.05 -3.85
C ALA A 82 2.94 -20.22 -2.62
N LYS A 83 3.97 -19.37 -2.75
CA LYS A 83 4.39 -18.45 -1.69
C LYS A 83 3.39 -17.33 -1.44
N GLU A 84 2.76 -16.80 -2.49
CA GLU A 84 1.71 -15.79 -2.35
C GLU A 84 0.48 -16.35 -1.64
N ASP A 85 0.05 -17.55 -2.02
CA ASP A 85 -1.10 -18.23 -1.40
C ASP A 85 -0.84 -18.53 0.08
N ALA A 86 0.39 -18.96 0.42
CA ALA A 86 0.81 -19.13 1.81
C ALA A 86 0.75 -17.80 2.59
N MET A 87 1.18 -16.69 1.98
CA MET A 87 1.14 -15.37 2.62
C MET A 87 -0.29 -14.87 2.80
N GLU A 88 -1.14 -15.05 1.79
CA GLU A 88 -2.57 -14.70 1.85
C GLU A 88 -3.28 -15.44 2.99
N LEU A 89 -3.00 -16.72 3.16
CA LEU A 89 -3.53 -17.52 4.26
C LEU A 89 -3.14 -16.95 5.63
N GLN A 90 -1.86 -16.57 5.82
CA GLN A 90 -1.42 -16.01 7.10
C GLN A 90 -2.01 -14.62 7.37
N LEU A 91 -2.23 -13.82 6.33
CA LEU A 91 -2.80 -12.48 6.45
C LEU A 91 -4.30 -12.48 6.71
N THR A 92 -5.03 -13.46 6.17
CA THR A 92 -6.50 -13.58 6.28
C THR A 92 -6.96 -14.42 7.48
N ARG A 93 -6.08 -15.24 8.06
CA ARG A 93 -6.42 -16.08 9.23
C ARG A 93 -6.94 -15.24 10.39
N SER A 94 -8.17 -15.53 10.81
CA SER A 94 -8.79 -14.93 12.00
C SER A 94 -8.00 -15.30 13.25
N ARG A 95 -8.12 -14.47 14.30
CA ARG A 95 -7.59 -14.81 15.62
C ARG A 95 -8.29 -16.09 16.09
N SER A 96 -7.54 -17.17 16.29
CA SER A 96 -8.08 -18.40 16.87
C SER A 96 -7.82 -18.43 18.36
N GLU A 97 -8.78 -18.86 19.16
CA GLU A 97 -8.56 -19.10 20.59
C GLU A 97 -7.64 -20.33 20.83
N ASP A 98 -7.58 -21.26 19.85
CA ASP A 98 -6.85 -22.54 19.98
C ASP A 98 -5.35 -22.49 19.62
N THR A 99 -4.94 -21.60 18.71
CA THR A 99 -3.52 -21.41 18.35
C THR A 99 -3.00 -20.13 19.00
N GLY A 100 -1.93 -20.24 19.80
CA GLY A 100 -1.39 -19.08 20.52
C GLY A 100 -1.03 -17.92 19.59
N ASP A 101 -1.56 -16.73 19.88
CA ASP A 101 -1.36 -15.50 19.11
C ASP A 101 0.12 -15.25 18.74
N ALA A 102 1.04 -15.57 19.67
CA ALA A 102 2.49 -15.43 19.47
C ALA A 102 3.03 -16.30 18.32
N GLN A 103 2.55 -17.55 18.21
CA GLN A 103 2.99 -18.48 17.16
C GLN A 103 2.53 -18.01 15.77
N GLN A 104 1.31 -17.48 15.67
CA GLN A 104 0.79 -16.93 14.41
C GLN A 104 1.57 -15.68 13.97
N LEU A 105 1.94 -14.80 14.90
CA LEU A 105 2.79 -13.64 14.60
C LEU A 105 4.21 -14.06 14.18
N GLU A 106 4.79 -15.05 14.84
CA GLU A 106 6.11 -15.56 14.48
C GLU A 106 6.12 -16.17 13.07
N LEU A 107 5.09 -16.93 12.72
CA LEU A 107 4.92 -17.48 11.36
C LEU A 107 4.80 -16.37 10.33
N LEU A 108 3.96 -15.36 10.56
CA LEU A 108 3.81 -14.22 9.65
C LEU A 108 5.13 -13.45 9.52
N ALA A 109 5.87 -13.24 10.61
CA ALA A 109 7.16 -12.57 10.60
C ALA A 109 8.21 -13.37 9.82
N SER A 110 8.17 -14.70 9.94
CA SER A 110 9.04 -15.59 9.19
C SER A 110 8.77 -15.50 7.68
N GLU A 111 7.50 -15.43 7.26
CA GLU A 111 7.14 -15.28 5.83
C GLU A 111 7.54 -13.90 5.28
N VAL A 112 7.37 -12.82 6.05
CA VAL A 112 7.86 -11.48 5.64
C VAL A 112 9.37 -11.49 5.41
N ASN A 113 10.14 -12.13 6.29
CA ASN A 113 11.60 -12.25 6.12
C ASN A 113 11.96 -13.18 4.95
N ALA A 114 11.20 -14.25 4.72
CA ALA A 114 11.41 -15.17 3.60
C ALA A 114 11.20 -14.46 2.25
N TRP A 115 10.17 -13.61 2.15
CA TRP A 115 9.93 -12.80 0.96
C TRP A 115 11.06 -11.84 0.64
N ASP A 116 11.70 -11.23 1.64
CA ASP A 116 12.86 -10.37 1.41
C ASP A 116 14.02 -11.15 0.76
N SER A 117 14.26 -12.38 1.22
CA SER A 117 15.28 -13.27 0.65
C SER A 117 14.94 -13.66 -0.79
N VAL A 118 13.70 -14.07 -1.04
CA VAL A 118 13.20 -14.45 -2.38
C VAL A 118 13.34 -13.30 -3.38
N LEU A 119 12.88 -12.10 -3.00
CA LEU A 119 12.92 -10.93 -3.88
C LEU A 119 14.34 -10.44 -4.13
N THR A 120 15.22 -10.54 -3.13
CA THR A 120 16.64 -10.24 -3.29
C THR A 120 17.28 -11.16 -4.33
N GLU A 121 17.02 -12.47 -4.24
CA GLU A 121 17.60 -13.46 -5.13
C GLU A 121 17.07 -13.33 -6.56
N LEU A 122 15.75 -13.14 -6.71
CA LEU A 122 15.13 -12.87 -8.01
C LEU A 122 15.62 -11.55 -8.63
N GLY A 123 15.82 -10.51 -7.79
CA GLY A 123 16.39 -9.25 -8.23
C GLY A 123 17.81 -9.40 -8.78
N ARG A 124 18.66 -10.21 -8.13
CA ARG A 124 20.00 -10.56 -8.65
C ARG A 124 19.90 -11.32 -9.98
N ALA A 125 19.07 -12.35 -10.04
CA ALA A 125 18.88 -13.16 -11.24
C ALA A 125 18.44 -12.33 -12.46
N VAL A 126 17.56 -11.34 -12.25
CA VAL A 126 17.16 -10.39 -13.31
C VAL A 126 18.36 -9.57 -13.79
N VAL A 127 19.17 -9.02 -12.89
CA VAL A 127 20.34 -8.21 -13.22
C VAL A 127 21.39 -9.04 -13.97
N GLU A 128 21.68 -10.25 -13.50
CA GLU A 128 22.62 -11.16 -14.15
C GLU A 128 22.16 -11.53 -15.57
N ALA A 129 20.88 -11.86 -15.75
CA ALA A 129 20.31 -12.18 -17.05
C ALA A 129 20.12 -10.96 -17.97
N LEU A 130 20.12 -9.73 -17.44
CA LEU A 130 20.17 -8.50 -18.25
C LEU A 130 21.57 -8.27 -18.85
N GLY A 131 22.62 -8.67 -18.12
CA GLY A 131 24.02 -8.54 -18.56
C GLY A 131 24.41 -9.50 -19.68
N ASP A 132 23.70 -10.62 -19.84
CA ASP A 132 23.94 -11.62 -20.88
C ASP A 132 22.98 -11.43 -22.07
N LEU A 133 23.55 -11.11 -23.25
CA LEU A 133 22.77 -10.86 -24.48
C LEU A 133 21.85 -12.03 -24.86
N SER A 134 22.22 -13.27 -24.51
CA SER A 134 21.45 -14.48 -24.83
C SER A 134 20.24 -14.69 -23.91
N SER A 135 20.16 -13.99 -22.77
CA SER A 135 19.11 -14.18 -21.76
C SER A 135 18.18 -12.99 -21.57
N LYS A 136 18.23 -12.01 -22.48
CA LYS A 136 17.35 -10.83 -22.45
C LYS A 136 15.86 -11.17 -22.33
N HIS A 137 15.36 -12.07 -23.18
CA HIS A 137 13.95 -12.47 -23.14
C HIS A 137 13.56 -13.13 -21.82
N PHE A 138 14.39 -14.03 -21.31
CA PHE A 138 14.19 -14.65 -20.00
C PHE A 138 14.17 -13.59 -18.89
N SER A 139 15.12 -12.65 -18.90
CA SER A 139 15.20 -11.59 -17.90
C SER A 139 13.98 -10.67 -17.92
N GLN A 140 13.47 -10.30 -19.11
CA GLN A 140 12.27 -9.50 -19.25
C GLN A 140 11.04 -10.22 -18.67
N GLN A 141 10.86 -11.50 -19.02
CA GLN A 141 9.74 -12.29 -18.52
C GLN A 141 9.85 -12.53 -17.01
N LEU A 142 11.06 -12.75 -16.50
CA LEU A 142 11.32 -12.86 -15.07
C LEU A 142 11.02 -11.55 -14.35
N LEU A 143 11.49 -10.41 -14.86
CA LEU A 143 11.21 -9.09 -14.30
C LEU A 143 9.70 -8.82 -14.24
N GLN A 144 8.96 -9.11 -15.30
CA GLN A 144 7.50 -8.99 -15.32
C GLN A 144 6.83 -9.88 -14.26
N LEU A 145 7.27 -11.14 -14.15
CA LEU A 145 6.76 -12.10 -13.18
C LEU A 145 6.98 -11.60 -11.74
N VAL A 146 8.21 -11.16 -11.41
CA VAL A 146 8.56 -10.65 -10.08
C VAL A 146 7.80 -9.37 -9.76
N LEU A 147 7.69 -8.43 -10.70
CA LEU A 147 6.92 -7.20 -10.52
C LEU A 147 5.44 -7.48 -10.24
N SER A 148 4.84 -8.43 -10.97
CA SER A 148 3.46 -8.85 -10.74
C SER A 148 3.28 -9.41 -9.32
N SER A 149 4.23 -10.21 -8.83
CA SER A 149 4.19 -10.75 -7.46
C SER A 149 4.34 -9.65 -6.42
N VAL A 150 5.27 -8.72 -6.59
CA VAL A 150 5.45 -7.59 -5.65
C VAL A 150 4.20 -6.72 -5.58
N VAL A 151 3.56 -6.42 -6.71
CA VAL A 151 2.31 -5.64 -6.74
C VAL A 151 1.18 -6.38 -6.03
N ARG A 152 1.05 -7.70 -6.24
CA ARG A 152 0.06 -8.52 -5.53
C ARG A 152 0.31 -8.53 -4.02
N LEU A 153 1.56 -8.71 -3.60
CA LEU A 153 1.94 -8.68 -2.18
C LEU A 153 1.65 -7.31 -1.54
N LEU A 154 1.91 -6.21 -2.25
CA LEU A 154 1.56 -4.86 -1.78
C LEU A 154 0.05 -4.69 -1.62
N ALA A 155 -0.76 -5.20 -2.55
CA ALA A 155 -2.21 -5.19 -2.43
C ALA A 155 -2.70 -5.99 -1.21
N MET A 156 -2.07 -7.12 -0.90
CA MET A 156 -2.38 -7.91 0.31
C MET A 156 -1.90 -7.24 1.60
N ALA A 157 -0.78 -6.51 1.56
CA ALA A 157 -0.24 -5.77 2.71
C ALA A 157 -1.14 -4.60 3.12
N PHE A 158 -1.86 -4.01 2.16
CA PHE A 158 -2.74 -2.86 2.34
C PHE A 158 -4.19 -3.19 1.98
N PRO A 159 -4.90 -3.99 2.80
CA PRO A 159 -6.32 -4.23 2.57
C PRO A 159 -7.08 -2.89 2.61
N ARG A 160 -8.08 -2.75 1.72
CA ARG A 160 -8.95 -1.56 1.63
C ARG A 160 -9.75 -1.32 2.92
N GLU A 161 -9.85 -2.32 3.77
CA GLU A 161 -10.54 -2.30 5.05
C GLU A 161 -9.50 -2.23 6.18
N LEU A 162 -9.43 -1.06 6.82
CA LEU A 162 -8.48 -0.74 7.90
C LEU A 162 -8.85 -1.35 9.26
N ASN A 163 -9.81 -2.28 9.31
CA ASN A 163 -10.38 -2.77 10.57
C ASN A 163 -9.65 -4.02 11.09
N ASP A 164 -8.33 -4.06 10.97
CA ASP A 164 -7.54 -5.07 11.67
C ASP A 164 -7.34 -4.62 13.12
N THR A 165 -8.00 -5.30 14.04
CA THR A 165 -7.93 -5.00 15.48
C THR A 165 -6.64 -5.50 16.12
N TRP A 166 -5.77 -6.20 15.38
CA TRP A 166 -4.53 -6.76 15.88
C TRP A 166 -3.32 -5.84 15.59
N PRO A 167 -2.86 -5.02 16.56
CA PRO A 167 -1.85 -3.99 16.31
C PRO A 167 -0.48 -4.55 15.86
N GLU A 168 -0.03 -5.69 16.38
CA GLU A 168 1.23 -6.31 15.98
C GLU A 168 1.19 -6.77 14.51
N ARG A 169 0.05 -7.32 14.07
CA ARG A 169 -0.16 -7.71 12.66
C ARG A 169 -0.14 -6.50 11.74
N VAL A 170 -0.78 -5.40 12.16
CA VAL A 170 -0.75 -4.13 11.43
C VAL A 170 0.68 -3.59 11.30
N GLN A 171 1.47 -3.65 12.38
CA GLN A 171 2.88 -3.23 12.34
C GLN A 171 3.71 -4.10 11.39
N LEU A 172 3.47 -5.40 11.39
CA LEU A 172 4.17 -6.33 10.51
C LEU A 172 3.82 -6.12 9.04
N ARG A 173 2.53 -5.86 8.73
CA ARG A 173 2.09 -5.44 7.39
C ARG A 173 2.78 -4.16 6.94
N LYS A 174 2.88 -3.14 7.81
CA LYS A 174 3.62 -1.90 7.50
C LYS A 174 5.08 -2.17 7.17
N ARG A 175 5.76 -3.01 7.98
CA ARG A 175 7.15 -3.40 7.73
C ARG A 175 7.30 -4.10 6.38
N MET A 176 6.41 -5.06 6.09
CA MET A 176 6.37 -5.74 4.79
C MET A 176 6.21 -4.75 3.65
N SER A 177 5.29 -3.80 3.75
CA SER A 177 5.06 -2.77 2.72
C SER A 177 6.31 -1.95 2.41
N VAL A 178 7.09 -1.58 3.43
CA VAL A 178 8.34 -0.84 3.27
C VAL A 178 9.37 -1.69 2.49
N VAL A 179 9.51 -2.97 2.85
CA VAL A 179 10.43 -3.90 2.17
C VAL A 179 10.02 -4.09 0.71
N LEU A 180 8.73 -4.36 0.45
CA LEU A 180 8.19 -4.56 -0.89
C LEU A 180 8.33 -3.30 -1.76
N ALA A 181 8.08 -2.11 -1.20
CA ALA A 181 8.27 -0.84 -1.91
C ALA A 181 9.74 -0.60 -2.28
N GLY A 182 10.68 -0.98 -1.40
CA GLY A 182 12.12 -0.95 -1.70
C GLY A 182 12.51 -1.85 -2.86
N HIS A 183 12.00 -3.09 -2.89
CA HIS A 183 12.22 -4.02 -4.01
C HIS A 183 11.57 -3.52 -5.30
N LEU A 184 10.33 -3.01 -5.24
CA LEU A 184 9.64 -2.42 -6.37
C LEU A 184 10.46 -1.28 -7.00
N GLY A 185 11.02 -0.39 -6.17
CA GLY A 185 11.89 0.69 -6.63
C GLY A 185 13.12 0.16 -7.39
N LYS A 186 13.85 -0.80 -6.79
CA LYS A 186 15.03 -1.42 -7.41
C LYS A 186 14.70 -2.11 -8.73
N LEU A 187 13.61 -2.87 -8.80
CA LEU A 187 13.17 -3.59 -10.00
C LEU A 187 12.73 -2.62 -11.11
N ARG A 188 12.07 -1.52 -10.76
CA ARG A 188 11.67 -0.48 -11.74
C ARG A 188 12.89 0.23 -12.34
N CYS A 189 13.98 0.42 -11.60
CA CYS A 189 15.23 0.91 -12.20
C CYS A 189 15.75 -0.04 -13.30
N GLN A 190 15.59 -1.36 -13.14
CA GLN A 190 16.01 -2.35 -14.14
C GLN A 190 15.20 -2.30 -15.44
N ILE A 191 13.93 -1.87 -15.37
CA ILE A 191 13.11 -1.59 -16.56
C ILE A 191 13.77 -0.49 -17.41
N HIS A 192 14.30 0.55 -16.76
CA HIS A 192 14.89 1.71 -17.44
C HIS A 192 16.32 1.45 -17.94
N HIS A 193 17.12 0.66 -17.22
CA HIS A 193 18.46 0.24 -17.67
C HIS A 193 18.41 -0.82 -18.78
N GLY A 194 17.38 -1.67 -18.80
CA GLY A 194 17.17 -2.71 -19.80
C GLY A 194 16.22 -2.32 -20.92
N SER A 195 16.32 -1.10 -21.48
CA SER A 195 15.45 -0.56 -22.55
C SER A 195 15.39 -1.44 -23.82
N VAL A 196 14.65 -2.55 -23.72
CA VAL A 196 14.23 -3.46 -24.79
C VAL A 196 12.75 -3.82 -24.61
N LEU A 197 12.02 -3.21 -23.65
CA LEU A 197 10.55 -3.18 -23.71
C LEU A 197 10.03 -2.20 -24.79
N ALA A 198 10.89 -1.36 -25.36
CA ALA A 198 10.60 -0.61 -26.58
C ALA A 198 10.70 -1.47 -27.87
N ALA A 199 11.16 -2.72 -27.78
CA ALA A 199 11.39 -3.58 -28.96
C ALA A 199 10.44 -4.79 -29.05
N ALA A 200 9.71 -5.13 -27.98
CA ALA A 200 8.75 -6.25 -27.96
C ALA A 200 7.28 -5.79 -28.01
N VAL A 201 7.02 -4.50 -28.17
CA VAL A 201 5.76 -4.01 -28.74
C VAL A 201 6.03 -3.76 -30.22
N PRO A 202 5.62 -4.67 -31.13
CA PRO A 202 5.45 -4.25 -32.51
C PRO A 202 4.43 -3.10 -32.48
N GLU A 203 4.75 -1.97 -33.12
CA GLU A 203 3.87 -0.78 -33.32
C GLU A 203 3.99 0.42 -32.35
N LEU A 204 5.13 0.68 -31.70
CA LEU A 204 5.36 2.01 -31.06
C LEU A 204 6.51 2.83 -31.64
N LYS A 205 7.18 2.33 -32.69
CA LYS A 205 8.23 3.10 -33.39
C LYS A 205 7.69 4.10 -34.41
N ASP A 206 6.41 4.05 -34.76
CA ASP A 206 5.76 5.06 -35.63
C ASP A 206 4.97 6.13 -34.84
N ALA A 207 4.84 6.00 -33.51
CA ALA A 207 4.14 6.98 -32.68
C ALA A 207 5.09 8.00 -32.00
N ALA A 208 6.41 7.83 -32.11
CA ALA A 208 7.39 8.73 -31.49
C ALA A 208 7.83 9.90 -32.39
N GLN A 209 7.36 9.96 -33.64
CA GLN A 209 7.66 11.03 -34.60
C GLN A 209 6.42 11.62 -35.29
N ALA A 210 5.21 11.28 -34.86
CA ALA A 210 3.98 11.90 -35.30
C ALA A 210 3.30 12.59 -34.10
N ASP A 211 3.17 13.90 -34.22
CA ASP A 211 2.50 14.84 -33.30
C ASP A 211 3.15 15.05 -31.93
N ALA A 212 3.32 16.33 -31.56
CA ALA A 212 3.56 16.71 -30.18
C ALA A 212 2.52 15.97 -29.31
N SER A 213 3.00 15.05 -28.47
CA SER A 213 2.18 14.23 -27.58
C SER A 213 1.11 15.12 -26.95
N GLU A 214 -0.15 14.70 -26.86
CA GLU A 214 -1.22 15.55 -26.28
C GLU A 214 -0.79 16.16 -24.94
N TRP A 215 0.02 15.43 -24.18
CA TRP A 215 0.66 15.89 -22.96
C TRP A 215 1.47 17.17 -23.17
N ASP A 216 2.31 17.25 -24.20
CA ASP A 216 3.18 18.40 -24.57
C ASP A 216 2.42 19.69 -24.85
N LYS A 217 1.13 19.62 -25.19
CA LYS A 217 0.25 20.79 -25.39
C LYS A 217 -0.32 21.35 -24.08
N LEU A 218 -0.36 20.54 -23.01
CA LEU A 218 -0.94 20.93 -21.73
C LEU A 218 0.05 21.76 -20.90
N THR A 219 -0.46 22.78 -20.21
CA THR A 219 0.29 23.44 -19.13
C THR A 219 0.56 22.44 -18.01
N GLU A 220 1.58 22.68 -17.18
CA GLU A 220 1.90 21.79 -16.06
C GLU A 220 0.70 21.59 -15.12
N LYS A 221 -0.08 22.64 -14.89
CA LYS A 221 -1.28 22.60 -14.04
C LYS A 221 -2.38 21.72 -14.64
N GLU A 222 -2.65 21.85 -15.94
CA GLU A 222 -3.65 21.04 -16.65
C GLU A 222 -3.24 19.57 -16.72
N LEU A 223 -1.96 19.32 -16.99
CA LEU A 223 -1.39 17.98 -16.98
C LEU A 223 -1.55 17.33 -15.60
N MET A 224 -1.17 18.04 -14.53
CA MET A 224 -1.32 17.54 -13.16
C MET A 224 -2.77 17.24 -12.83
N LEU A 225 -3.68 18.15 -13.15
CA LEU A 225 -5.11 17.98 -12.88
C LEU A 225 -5.69 16.77 -13.65
N ARG A 226 -5.35 16.64 -14.94
CA ARG A 226 -5.78 15.51 -15.79
C ARG A 226 -5.29 14.19 -15.21
N CYS A 227 -4.02 14.09 -14.84
CA CYS A 227 -3.44 12.90 -14.22
C CYS A 227 -4.08 12.58 -12.85
N VAL A 228 -4.40 13.59 -12.03
CA VAL A 228 -5.10 13.39 -10.75
C VAL A 228 -6.50 12.81 -10.97
N HIS A 229 -7.28 13.31 -11.93
CA HIS A 229 -8.60 12.74 -12.23
C HIS A 229 -8.52 11.32 -12.82
N GLN A 230 -7.52 11.08 -13.67
CA GLN A 230 -7.35 9.78 -14.35
C GLN A 230 -6.66 8.72 -13.48
N GLY A 231 -5.93 9.11 -12.44
CA GLY A 231 -5.09 8.20 -11.65
C GLY A 231 -3.72 7.91 -12.26
N ASN A 232 -3.33 8.62 -13.32
CA ASN A 232 -2.09 8.40 -14.07
C ASN A 232 -0.94 9.27 -13.54
N ILE A 233 -0.74 9.30 -12.22
CA ILE A 233 0.33 10.10 -11.59
C ILE A 233 1.72 9.78 -12.14
N PRO A 234 2.11 8.50 -12.35
CA PRO A 234 3.44 8.18 -12.88
C PRO A 234 3.68 8.75 -14.29
N GLU A 235 2.67 8.75 -15.15
CA GLU A 235 2.74 9.32 -16.50
C GLU A 235 2.93 10.84 -16.43
N GLY A 236 2.18 11.51 -15.55
CA GLY A 236 2.35 12.93 -15.31
C GLY A 236 3.75 13.29 -14.79
N GLN A 237 4.28 12.51 -13.84
CA GLN A 237 5.64 12.68 -13.33
C GLN A 237 6.68 12.51 -14.43
N TYR A 238 6.53 11.51 -15.30
CA TYR A 238 7.42 11.29 -16.43
C TYR A 238 7.46 12.51 -17.37
N HIS A 239 6.30 13.02 -17.79
CA HIS A 239 6.23 14.16 -18.69
C HIS A 239 6.76 15.45 -18.07
N LEU A 240 6.51 15.69 -16.78
CA LEU A 240 7.06 16.85 -16.07
C LEU A 240 8.59 16.76 -15.91
N LEU A 241 9.13 15.61 -15.53
CA LEU A 241 10.58 15.40 -15.42
C LEU A 241 11.28 15.57 -16.78
N ARG A 242 10.65 15.10 -17.87
CA ARG A 242 11.17 15.28 -19.23
C ARG A 242 11.28 16.75 -19.63
N ARG A 243 10.35 17.61 -19.17
CA ARG A 243 10.39 19.06 -19.40
C ARG A 243 11.37 19.77 -18.48
N ARG A 244 11.46 19.33 -17.23
CA ARG A 244 12.30 19.92 -16.19
C ARG A 244 13.67 19.23 -16.15
N VAL A 245 14.44 19.40 -17.23
CA VAL A 245 15.79 18.84 -17.33
C VAL A 245 16.63 19.31 -16.14
N GLY A 246 17.10 18.36 -15.32
CA GLY A 246 17.94 18.63 -14.15
C GLY A 246 17.22 18.81 -12.81
N SER A 247 15.88 18.80 -12.78
CA SER A 247 15.12 18.80 -11.52
C SER A 247 14.90 17.38 -11.00
N VAL A 248 15.29 17.13 -9.75
CA VAL A 248 15.06 15.85 -9.03
C VAL A 248 14.02 16.05 -7.92
N GLU A 249 13.25 17.13 -7.96
CA GLU A 249 12.27 17.41 -6.91
C GLU A 249 11.19 16.33 -6.85
N PRO A 250 10.78 15.91 -5.65
CA PRO A 250 9.73 14.91 -5.48
C PRO A 250 8.38 15.49 -5.93
N LEU A 251 8.00 15.23 -7.18
CA LEU A 251 6.75 15.74 -7.77
C LEU A 251 5.48 15.21 -7.09
N LEU A 252 5.55 14.07 -6.38
CA LEU A 252 4.37 13.43 -5.79
C LEU A 252 3.65 14.36 -4.80
N SER A 253 4.38 15.13 -4.00
CA SER A 253 3.76 16.08 -3.06
C SER A 253 2.95 17.15 -3.79
N THR A 254 3.43 17.63 -4.95
CA THR A 254 2.71 18.59 -5.78
C THR A 254 1.41 17.99 -6.34
N PHE A 255 1.44 16.75 -6.81
CA PHE A 255 0.22 16.04 -7.23
C PHE A 255 -0.76 15.86 -6.06
N GLN A 256 -0.26 15.51 -4.87
CA GLN A 256 -1.07 15.39 -3.66
C GLN A 256 -1.73 16.71 -3.26
N GLU A 257 -1.02 17.84 -3.36
CA GLU A 257 -1.60 19.17 -3.12
C GLU A 257 -2.70 19.52 -4.13
N VAL A 258 -2.49 19.23 -5.42
CA VAL A 258 -3.50 19.45 -6.46
C VAL A 258 -4.75 18.61 -6.17
N ALA A 259 -4.57 17.34 -5.85
CA ALA A 259 -5.68 16.45 -5.49
C ALA A 259 -6.41 16.89 -4.23
N LEU A 260 -5.71 17.37 -3.20
CA LEU A 260 -6.35 17.90 -1.98
C LEU A 260 -7.20 19.14 -2.29
N ARG A 261 -6.70 20.08 -3.09
CA ARG A 261 -7.47 21.27 -3.48
C ARG A 261 -8.72 20.89 -4.27
N GLU A 262 -8.59 19.96 -5.21
CA GLU A 262 -9.71 19.50 -6.03
C GLU A 262 -10.72 18.68 -5.22
N ALA A 263 -10.27 17.79 -4.33
CA ALA A 263 -11.13 17.04 -3.43
C ALA A 263 -11.93 17.97 -2.50
N LEU A 264 -11.30 19.00 -1.94
CA LEU A 264 -12.00 20.02 -1.15
C LEU A 264 -13.05 20.78 -1.97
N ARG A 265 -12.79 21.05 -3.25
CA ARG A 265 -13.78 21.65 -4.16
C ARG A 265 -14.97 20.73 -4.35
N ARG A 266 -14.74 19.44 -4.64
CA ARG A 266 -15.79 18.42 -4.79
C ARG A 266 -16.62 18.23 -3.53
N LEU A 267 -16.00 18.25 -2.35
CA LEU A 267 -16.71 18.19 -1.07
C LEU A 267 -17.61 19.41 -0.82
N ARG A 268 -17.25 20.61 -1.32
CA ARG A 268 -18.15 21.78 -1.26
C ARG A 268 -19.36 21.65 -2.19
N GLU A 269 -19.21 20.88 -3.27
CA GLU A 269 -20.24 20.55 -4.25
C GLU A 269 -21.08 19.33 -3.84
N ASP A 270 -20.87 18.80 -2.63
CA ASP A 270 -21.49 17.57 -2.11
C ASP A 270 -21.15 16.29 -2.91
N ASP A 271 -20.05 16.32 -3.67
CA ASP A 271 -19.54 15.19 -4.46
C ASP A 271 -18.47 14.42 -3.68
N PHE A 272 -18.93 13.66 -2.68
CA PHE A 272 -18.06 12.79 -1.88
C PHE A 272 -17.37 11.68 -2.71
N PRO A 273 -18.07 10.95 -3.62
CA PRO A 273 -17.45 9.86 -4.37
C PRO A 273 -16.27 10.33 -5.22
N GLU A 274 -16.39 11.45 -5.92
CA GLU A 274 -15.27 11.97 -6.71
C GLU A 274 -14.14 12.46 -5.80
N ALA A 275 -14.44 13.12 -4.68
CA ALA A 275 -13.42 13.51 -3.71
C ALA A 275 -12.64 12.31 -3.16
N GLU A 276 -13.32 11.20 -2.84
CA GLU A 276 -12.69 9.96 -2.40
C GLU A 276 -11.76 9.40 -3.49
N ARG A 277 -12.26 9.32 -4.72
CA ARG A 277 -11.50 8.84 -5.88
C ARG A 277 -10.23 9.67 -6.11
N LEU A 278 -10.32 10.99 -6.06
CA LEU A 278 -9.18 11.88 -6.28
C LEU A 278 -8.07 11.67 -5.23
N LEU A 279 -8.44 11.51 -3.96
CA LEU A 279 -7.48 11.23 -2.90
C LEU A 279 -6.85 9.84 -3.07
N THR A 280 -7.63 8.83 -3.44
CA THR A 280 -7.13 7.49 -3.74
C THR A 280 -6.14 7.50 -4.90
N ASN A 281 -6.43 8.24 -5.97
CA ASN A 281 -5.60 8.33 -7.16
C ASN A 281 -4.17 8.83 -6.89
N VAL A 282 -3.97 9.66 -5.87
CA VAL A 282 -2.65 10.17 -5.47
C VAL A 282 -2.01 9.38 -4.32
N GLY A 283 -2.59 8.23 -3.98
CA GLY A 283 -2.05 7.31 -2.98
C GLY A 283 -2.39 7.66 -1.53
N PHE A 284 -3.37 8.53 -1.26
CA PHE A 284 -3.89 8.66 0.10
C PHE A 284 -4.79 7.47 0.47
N PHE A 285 -4.73 7.07 1.73
CA PHE A 285 -5.82 6.30 2.33
C PHE A 285 -7.03 7.22 2.48
N ALA A 286 -7.88 7.27 1.46
CA ALA A 286 -8.92 8.27 1.34
C ALA A 286 -9.76 8.40 2.62
N ARG A 287 -10.21 7.30 3.23
CA ARG A 287 -10.97 7.33 4.50
C ARG A 287 -10.22 7.97 5.67
N VAL A 288 -8.93 7.66 5.84
CA VAL A 288 -8.08 8.26 6.88
C VAL A 288 -7.90 9.76 6.59
N LYS A 289 -7.65 10.10 5.33
CA LYS A 289 -7.46 11.50 4.92
C LYS A 289 -8.76 12.31 5.04
N MET A 290 -9.91 11.71 4.72
CA MET A 290 -11.23 12.31 4.90
C MET A 290 -11.55 12.54 6.38
N ARG A 291 -11.22 11.59 7.27
CA ARG A 291 -11.33 11.77 8.72
C ARG A 291 -10.45 12.92 9.20
N GLU A 292 -9.20 12.99 8.75
CA GLU A 292 -8.30 14.11 9.05
C GLU A 292 -8.89 15.45 8.56
N LEU A 293 -9.39 15.51 7.32
CA LEU A 293 -10.04 16.68 6.75
C LEU A 293 -11.30 17.08 7.54
N LEU A 294 -12.10 16.12 8.02
CA LEU A 294 -13.27 16.42 8.86
C LEU A 294 -12.87 17.13 10.16
N LEU A 295 -11.82 16.63 10.82
CA LEU A 295 -11.34 17.16 12.10
C LEU A 295 -10.63 18.52 11.96
N LEU A 296 -9.98 18.77 10.83
CA LEU A 296 -9.20 19.98 10.60
C LEU A 296 -9.92 21.05 9.76
N SER A 297 -10.99 20.69 9.04
CA SER A 297 -11.71 21.63 8.19
C SER A 297 -12.36 22.72 9.03
N ARG A 298 -12.25 23.97 8.57
CA ARG A 298 -12.99 25.12 9.09
C ARG A 298 -14.31 25.36 8.36
N ASP A 299 -14.46 24.81 7.17
CA ASP A 299 -15.65 24.93 6.33
C ASP A 299 -16.77 24.00 6.83
N ARG A 300 -17.89 24.60 7.26
CA ARG A 300 -19.08 23.88 7.77
C ARG A 300 -19.70 22.96 6.72
N ARG A 301 -19.68 23.36 5.44
CA ARG A 301 -20.26 22.57 4.35
C ARG A 301 -19.45 21.29 4.19
N ILE A 302 -18.13 21.42 4.10
CA ILE A 302 -17.21 20.28 4.02
C ILE A 302 -17.36 19.38 5.25
N ARG A 303 -17.36 19.93 6.47
CA ARG A 303 -17.57 19.13 7.70
C ARG A 303 -18.88 18.37 7.68
N ARG A 304 -19.97 18.98 7.22
CA ARG A 304 -21.30 18.35 7.15
C ARG A 304 -21.30 17.15 6.21
N VAL A 305 -20.77 17.32 4.99
CA VAL A 305 -20.67 16.24 4.00
C VAL A 305 -19.81 15.09 4.53
N LEU A 306 -18.62 15.41 5.02
CA LEU A 306 -17.70 14.40 5.57
C LEU A 306 -18.28 13.68 6.78
N ARG A 307 -18.94 14.38 7.72
CA ARG A 307 -19.59 13.76 8.87
C ARG A 307 -20.69 12.79 8.43
N ARG A 308 -21.57 13.20 7.51
CA ARG A 308 -22.67 12.37 6.98
C ARG A 308 -22.13 11.07 6.39
N GLU A 309 -21.14 11.16 5.52
CA GLU A 309 -20.60 10.00 4.81
C GLU A 309 -19.74 9.10 5.72
N LEU A 310 -18.88 9.66 6.56
CA LEU A 310 -18.00 8.87 7.44
C LEU A 310 -18.78 8.16 8.57
N VAL A 311 -19.90 8.73 9.03
CA VAL A 311 -20.85 8.03 9.92
C VAL A 311 -21.48 6.85 9.19
N ARG A 312 -21.99 7.07 7.96
CA ARG A 312 -22.59 6.02 7.13
C ARG A 312 -21.63 4.84 6.88
N MET A 313 -20.34 5.14 6.77
CA MET A 313 -19.28 4.14 6.54
C MET A 313 -18.71 3.52 7.82
N ALA A 314 -19.21 3.90 9.01
CA ALA A 314 -18.70 3.45 10.32
C ALA A 314 -17.18 3.63 10.50
N VAL A 315 -16.61 4.75 10.00
CA VAL A 315 -15.17 5.04 10.06
C VAL A 315 -14.80 5.84 11.31
N LEU A 316 -15.75 6.57 11.90
CA LEU A 316 -15.51 7.44 13.04
C LEU A 316 -15.43 6.65 14.36
N THR A 317 -14.48 7.02 15.20
CA THR A 317 -14.36 6.50 16.56
C THR A 317 -15.33 7.22 17.52
N GLU A 318 -15.54 6.67 18.71
CA GLU A 318 -16.32 7.34 19.77
C GLU A 318 -15.72 8.70 20.15
N ALA A 319 -14.38 8.79 20.19
CA ALA A 319 -13.66 10.03 20.47
C ALA A 319 -13.92 11.09 19.38
N ASP A 320 -13.92 10.69 18.11
CA ASP A 320 -14.26 11.60 17.00
C ASP A 320 -15.70 12.10 17.14
N SER A 321 -16.63 11.19 17.43
CA SER A 321 -18.05 11.52 17.57
C SER A 321 -18.28 12.51 18.71
N SER A 322 -17.69 12.27 19.89
CA SER A 322 -17.76 13.19 21.04
C SER A 322 -17.19 14.58 20.72
N LEU A 323 -16.09 14.65 19.97
CA LEU A 323 -15.50 15.92 19.55
C LEU A 323 -16.42 16.65 18.57
N LEU A 324 -16.99 15.95 17.59
CA LEU A 324 -17.88 16.52 16.59
C LEU A 324 -19.19 17.02 17.19
N ASP A 325 -19.70 16.37 18.24
CA ASP A 325 -20.89 16.84 18.98
C ASP A 325 -20.60 18.14 19.75
N LYS A 326 -19.42 18.26 20.36
CA LYS A 326 -18.99 19.52 20.99
C LYS A 326 -18.85 20.64 19.96
N VAL A 327 -18.29 20.34 18.78
CA VAL A 327 -18.19 21.30 17.68
C VAL A 327 -19.58 21.73 17.20
N ALA A 328 -20.52 20.79 17.05
CA ALA A 328 -21.89 21.10 16.67
C ALA A 328 -22.59 22.03 17.68
N ALA A 329 -22.45 21.77 18.99
CA ALA A 329 -23.00 22.64 20.04
C ALA A 329 -22.40 24.06 19.98
N ILE A 330 -21.11 24.20 19.64
CA ILE A 330 -20.48 25.50 19.41
C ILE A 330 -21.06 26.17 18.16
N GLU A 331 -21.23 25.43 17.07
CA GLU A 331 -21.78 25.97 15.81
C GLU A 331 -23.23 26.45 15.95
N GLU A 332 -24.05 25.76 16.75
CA GLU A 332 -25.41 26.19 17.10
C GLU A 332 -25.41 27.53 17.83
N CYS A 333 -24.41 27.79 18.66
CA CYS A 333 -24.25 29.08 19.34
C CYS A 333 -23.83 30.21 18.39
N PHE A 334 -23.29 29.88 17.22
CA PHE A 334 -22.76 30.82 16.23
C PHE A 334 -23.24 30.47 14.81
N PRO A 335 -24.54 30.62 14.50
CA PRO A 335 -25.11 30.11 13.25
C PRO A 335 -24.59 30.79 11.96
N GLN A 336 -23.97 31.96 12.05
CA GLN A 336 -23.49 32.71 10.89
C GLN A 336 -22.08 32.31 10.42
N GLU A 337 -21.87 32.31 9.11
CA GLU A 337 -20.59 31.99 8.43
C GLU A 337 -19.52 33.09 8.64
N ASP A 338 -19.91 34.30 9.05
CA ASP A 338 -19.01 35.42 9.28
C ASP A 338 -18.32 35.36 10.65
N VAL A 339 -17.07 34.89 10.62
CA VAL A 339 -16.15 34.80 11.77
C VAL A 339 -16.01 36.15 12.51
N GLY A 340 -16.13 37.27 11.79
CA GLY A 340 -16.07 38.63 12.35
C GLY A 340 -17.23 38.94 13.32
N GLN A 341 -18.46 38.58 12.94
CA GLN A 341 -19.63 38.78 13.79
C GLN A 341 -19.68 37.79 14.95
N ALA A 342 -19.28 36.54 14.74
CA ALA A 342 -19.21 35.53 15.80
C ALA A 342 -18.20 35.91 16.91
N SER A 343 -17.03 36.43 16.54
CA SER A 343 -16.02 36.95 17.48
C SER A 343 -16.53 38.16 18.26
N TRP A 344 -17.27 39.06 17.60
CA TRP A 344 -17.89 40.22 18.23
C TRP A 344 -18.99 39.83 19.22
N LEU A 345 -19.89 38.91 18.85
CA LEU A 345 -20.94 38.38 19.72
C LEU A 345 -20.36 37.58 20.91
N ALA A 346 -19.30 36.80 20.69
CA ALA A 346 -18.61 36.10 21.77
C ALA A 346 -17.94 37.07 22.77
N SER A 347 -17.41 38.19 22.27
CA SER A 347 -16.84 39.25 23.09
C SER A 347 -17.92 39.96 23.91
N GLN A 348 -19.07 40.26 23.32
CA GLN A 348 -20.21 40.83 24.05
C GLN A 348 -20.75 39.89 25.14
N LYS A 349 -20.89 38.58 24.86
CA LYS A 349 -21.35 37.61 25.87
C LYS A 349 -20.35 37.44 27.03
N ARG A 350 -19.03 37.55 26.78
CA ARG A 350 -18.02 37.57 27.86
C ARG A 350 -18.11 38.82 28.73
N VAL A 351 -18.36 39.99 28.12
CA VAL A 351 -18.55 41.25 28.85
C VAL A 351 -19.83 41.18 29.69
N GLN A 352 -20.93 40.65 29.14
CA GLN A 352 -22.18 40.46 29.89
C GLN A 352 -22.05 39.45 31.04
N ARG A 353 -21.30 38.34 30.87
CA ARG A 353 -21.04 37.41 31.98
C ARG A 353 -20.19 38.02 33.10
N ARG A 354 -19.25 38.91 32.78
CA ARG A 354 -18.49 39.66 33.81
C ARG A 354 -19.36 40.64 34.59
N LEU A 355 -20.43 41.17 33.99
CA LEU A 355 -21.37 42.08 34.64
C LEU A 355 -22.38 41.36 35.56
N VAL A 356 -22.65 40.07 35.35
CA VAL A 356 -23.66 39.31 36.10
C VAL A 356 -23.09 38.54 37.30
N SER A 357 -21.76 38.37 37.41
CA SER A 357 -21.14 37.76 38.60
C SER A 357 -19.93 38.55 39.11
N PRO A 358 -20.11 39.51 40.03
CA PRO A 358 -18.99 40.25 40.63
C PRO A 358 -18.13 39.42 41.58
N GLN A 359 -18.62 38.27 42.07
CA GLN A 359 -18.04 37.57 43.22
C GLN A 359 -17.21 36.31 42.90
N ALA A 360 -17.10 35.88 41.63
CA ALA A 360 -16.32 34.69 41.29
C ALA A 360 -14.94 34.99 40.66
N SER A 361 -14.62 36.25 40.39
CA SER A 361 -13.42 36.62 39.62
C SER A 361 -12.13 36.82 40.41
N GLU A 362 -12.15 36.83 41.75
CA GLU A 362 -10.92 37.01 42.53
C GLU A 362 -10.08 35.72 42.65
N LEU A 363 -10.68 34.53 42.51
CA LEU A 363 -9.94 33.27 42.63
C LEU A 363 -9.31 32.77 41.31
N ALA A 364 -9.69 33.34 40.16
CA ALA A 364 -9.19 32.88 38.85
C ALA A 364 -8.03 33.73 38.28
N VAL A 365 -7.74 34.89 38.85
CA VAL A 365 -6.65 35.78 38.38
C VAL A 365 -5.27 35.31 38.87
N ALA A 366 -5.20 34.40 39.84
CA ALA A 366 -3.94 33.96 40.42
C ALA A 366 -3.17 32.87 39.62
N VAL A 367 -3.74 32.27 38.56
CA VAL A 367 -3.16 31.05 37.94
C VAL A 367 -2.67 31.22 36.49
N LEU A 368 -2.84 32.39 35.86
CA LEU A 368 -2.30 32.61 34.52
C LEU A 368 -1.30 33.76 34.52
N LYS A 369 -0.04 33.47 34.87
CA LYS A 369 1.08 34.32 34.45
C LYS A 369 1.15 34.29 32.92
N PRO A 370 1.10 35.45 32.23
CA PRO A 370 1.37 35.50 30.81
C PRO A 370 2.83 35.08 30.54
N ALA A 371 3.04 34.22 29.55
CA ALA A 371 4.38 33.97 29.02
C ALA A 371 4.92 35.28 28.40
N GLU A 372 6.04 35.77 28.90
CA GLU A 372 6.73 36.94 28.35
C GLU A 372 7.25 36.60 26.95
N LEU A 373 6.79 37.36 25.94
CA LEU A 373 7.34 37.35 24.59
C LEU A 373 8.72 38.04 24.61
N PRO A 374 9.75 37.51 23.93
CA PRO A 374 11.04 38.20 23.83
C PRO A 374 10.87 39.52 23.05
N PRO A 375 11.62 40.58 23.42
CA PRO A 375 11.45 41.89 22.83
C PRO A 375 11.87 41.91 21.36
N ARG A 376 11.01 42.50 20.53
CA ARG A 376 11.32 42.86 19.15
C ARG A 376 12.48 43.84 19.13
N GLN A 377 13.59 43.45 18.52
CA GLN A 377 14.56 44.42 18.03
C GLN A 377 14.00 45.06 16.75
N ALA A 378 14.04 46.38 16.71
CA ALA A 378 13.84 47.20 15.51
C ALA A 378 14.69 48.48 15.67
N PRO A 379 15.05 49.18 14.58
CA PRO A 379 14.91 48.83 13.17
C PRO A 379 16.12 48.14 12.55
#